data_AF-A0A3B0CE46-F1
#
_entry.id   AF-A0A3B0CE46-F1
#
_cell.length_a   1.000
_cell.length_b   1.000
_cell.length_c   1.000
_cell.angle_alpha   90.00
_cell.angle_beta   90.00
_cell.angle_gamma   90.00
#
_symmetry.space_group_name_H-M   'P 1'
#
loop_
_entity.id
_entity.type
_entity.pdbx_description
1 polymer ?
#
loop_
_entity_poly.entity_id
_entity_poly.type
_entity_poly.pdbx_seq_one_letter_code
_entity_poly.pdbx_strand_id
1 'polypeptide(L)'
;METKSLSRRTLVASMGMAGAGLLLGKLVPASRVAHANPLPLEWNVVTDFGAVGDGTTDDTTAIQSALNATAAGGTVYFPLGTYLISSQLTVSNKEIHLFATGKAVIKEASVFGVPMLKLLNAHGSTISGLSCEGAETYAGFAGASGLFNAFIQLDHCNQAIISNCSVKNKTYAFLLSVCQECHVTDCFVLGFLNVNKAGANYCSCCSINGGTRNLVRGLHGKEMGSGVLVGLEATDNHIRDCYFETVWDNGVYLSSGKGNLVHNATVKQTAGTGVKARGHRNIISNCHVMDCLVGFGLTGNGVTPDSLGYNGYGTILEGCVAENCSRDGVNMGAQDGYLPRNFKVMNNTFINCATEGGGYAGIRMTAGIDTEVCGNTFHRCAGTFGILIVGLQAAPVSGLKIMNNYVSETQEGIRLQYVTHSAITGNYVRDIGTYGIKLLNCNNNIISNNIGQEQVTSGLLRCLSTEGSSHNTIIGNRTNAMTVSQGANVLLGNLPGTVNFTDDITGAPLHVGQQAIVSGDLYMAAGTASSADWKKIN
;
A
#
# COMPACT_ATOMS: atom_id res chain seq x y z
N MET A 1 48.34 8.40 -23.33
CA MET A 1 47.82 8.88 -24.64
C MET A 1 46.52 9.59 -24.34
N GLU A 2 46.61 10.91 -24.13
CA GLU A 2 45.46 11.79 -23.94
C GLU A 2 44.66 11.87 -25.25
N THR A 3 43.33 11.84 -25.16
CA THR A 3 42.48 12.45 -26.21
C THR A 3 41.40 13.28 -25.55
N LYS A 4 41.59 14.59 -25.73
CA LYS A 4 40.80 15.71 -25.23
C LYS A 4 39.38 15.75 -25.78
N SER A 5 38.51 16.36 -24.98
CA SER A 5 37.13 16.74 -25.22
C SER A 5 36.89 17.51 -26.53
N LEU A 6 35.86 17.12 -27.27
CA LEU A 6 35.26 17.92 -28.35
C LEU A 6 34.19 18.84 -27.75
N SER A 7 34.36 20.16 -27.89
CA SER A 7 33.38 21.17 -27.44
C SER A 7 32.37 21.49 -28.54
N ARG A 8 31.12 21.72 -28.13
CA ARG A 8 29.90 21.94 -28.96
C ARG A 8 29.87 23.25 -29.78
N ARG A 9 31.01 23.80 -30.21
CA ARG A 9 31.06 25.14 -30.87
C ARG A 9 31.49 25.17 -32.34
N THR A 10 31.49 24.05 -33.06
CA THR A 10 31.96 24.06 -34.48
C THR A 10 31.09 23.27 -35.47
N LEU A 11 29.76 23.25 -35.29
CA LEU A 11 28.86 22.61 -36.26
C LEU A 11 27.73 23.54 -36.75
N VAL A 12 28.05 24.79 -37.04
CA VAL A 12 27.23 25.66 -37.89
C VAL A 12 28.16 26.56 -38.71
N ALA A 13 28.53 26.13 -39.92
CA ALA A 13 28.91 26.97 -41.06
C ALA A 13 29.55 26.14 -42.18
N SER A 14 28.75 25.50 -43.03
CA SER A 14 29.08 25.34 -44.45
C SER A 14 27.84 24.90 -45.23
N MET A 15 27.24 25.90 -45.87
CA MET A 15 26.23 25.79 -46.92
C MET A 15 26.76 24.98 -48.12
N GLY A 16 25.88 24.35 -48.91
CA GLY A 16 26.24 23.86 -50.24
C GLY A 16 25.16 23.02 -50.92
N MET A 17 24.42 23.63 -51.84
CA MET A 17 23.29 23.10 -52.61
C MET A 17 23.65 21.98 -53.61
N ALA A 18 22.70 21.06 -53.87
CA ALA A 18 22.34 20.61 -55.23
C ALA A 18 21.00 19.84 -55.20
N GLY A 19 19.99 20.33 -55.92
CA GLY A 19 18.71 19.63 -56.09
C GLY A 19 17.61 20.52 -56.67
N ALA A 20 17.72 20.84 -57.95
CA ALA A 20 16.72 21.59 -58.70
C ALA A 20 15.51 20.71 -59.04
N GLY A 21 14.31 21.19 -58.72
CA GLY A 21 13.03 20.62 -59.14
C GLY A 21 11.97 21.72 -59.22
N LEU A 22 11.66 22.13 -60.45
CA LEU A 22 10.73 23.19 -60.84
C LEU A 22 9.30 22.97 -60.30
N LEU A 23 8.71 24.01 -59.70
CA LEU A 23 7.28 24.30 -59.79
C LEU A 23 7.07 25.82 -59.66
N LEU A 24 6.70 26.45 -60.78
CA LEU A 24 6.40 27.87 -60.91
C LEU A 24 5.06 28.21 -60.23
N GLY A 25 5.10 29.04 -59.20
CA GLY A 25 3.92 29.61 -58.56
C GLY A 25 4.22 30.95 -57.87
N LYS A 26 3.93 32.05 -58.59
CA LYS A 26 3.74 33.45 -58.14
C LYS A 26 4.60 33.97 -56.96
N LEU A 27 5.60 34.79 -57.29
CA LEU A 27 6.35 35.65 -56.36
C LEU A 27 5.44 36.75 -55.78
N VAL A 28 5.17 36.67 -54.48
CA VAL A 28 4.81 37.82 -53.63
C VAL A 28 6.12 38.35 -53.04
N PRO A 29 6.39 39.67 -53.01
CA PRO A 29 7.64 40.16 -52.42
C PRO A 29 7.70 39.74 -50.95
N ALA A 30 8.78 39.03 -50.59
CA ALA A 30 9.05 38.63 -49.23
C ALA A 30 9.11 39.88 -48.35
N SER A 31 8.15 40.00 -47.43
CA SER A 31 8.29 40.87 -46.26
C SER A 31 9.59 40.51 -45.56
N ARG A 32 10.40 41.52 -45.22
CA ARG A 32 11.60 41.34 -44.40
C ARG A 32 11.20 40.52 -43.18
N VAL A 33 11.70 39.29 -43.06
CA VAL A 33 11.61 38.52 -41.83
C VAL A 33 12.33 39.36 -40.79
N ALA A 34 11.56 39.97 -39.89
CA ALA A 34 12.11 40.52 -38.67
C ALA A 34 12.88 39.37 -38.02
N HIS A 35 14.19 39.55 -37.82
CA HIS A 35 14.95 38.65 -36.99
C HIS A 35 14.22 38.62 -35.65
N ALA A 36 13.57 37.50 -35.34
CA ALA A 36 13.04 37.30 -34.01
C ALA A 36 14.24 37.43 -33.08
N ASN A 37 14.23 38.44 -32.21
CA ASN A 37 15.18 38.49 -31.11
C ASN A 37 15.09 37.12 -30.43
N PRO A 38 16.21 36.40 -30.21
CA PRO A 38 16.15 35.23 -29.36
C PRO A 38 15.54 35.69 -28.04
N LEU A 39 14.46 35.04 -27.60
CA LEU A 39 13.92 35.28 -26.26
C LEU A 39 15.10 35.09 -25.31
N PRO A 40 15.56 36.11 -24.58
CA PRO A 40 16.50 35.88 -23.52
C PRO A 40 15.70 35.10 -22.49
N LEU A 41 15.88 33.78 -22.41
CA LEU A 41 15.59 33.04 -21.18
C LEU A 41 16.69 33.41 -20.19
N GLU A 42 16.77 34.70 -19.83
CA GLU A 42 17.61 35.16 -18.73
C GLU A 42 17.06 34.50 -17.47
N TRP A 43 17.84 33.56 -16.94
CA TRP A 43 17.57 32.99 -15.64
C TRP A 43 17.86 34.06 -14.60
N ASN A 44 16.94 34.25 -13.65
CA ASN A 44 17.24 35.05 -12.48
C ASN A 44 18.11 34.23 -11.55
N VAL A 45 19.40 34.52 -11.50
CA VAL A 45 20.34 33.83 -10.61
C VAL A 45 20.28 34.49 -9.25
N VAL A 46 20.06 33.74 -8.17
CA VAL A 46 19.88 34.32 -6.83
C VAL A 46 21.06 35.19 -6.36
N THR A 47 22.27 34.94 -6.87
CA THR A 47 23.48 35.73 -6.57
C THR A 47 23.44 37.12 -7.20
N ASP A 48 22.74 37.30 -8.32
CA ASP A 48 22.55 38.61 -8.96
C ASP A 48 21.63 39.51 -8.12
N PHE A 49 20.86 38.91 -7.20
CA PHE A 49 20.01 39.58 -6.22
C PHE A 49 20.69 39.69 -4.84
N GLY A 50 21.96 39.32 -4.72
CA GLY A 50 22.77 39.47 -3.51
C GLY A 50 22.83 38.25 -2.58
N ALA A 51 22.33 37.08 -3.00
CA ALA A 51 22.47 35.86 -2.20
C ALA A 51 23.94 35.42 -2.20
N VAL A 52 24.47 35.07 -1.01
CA VAL A 52 25.86 34.69 -0.82
C VAL A 52 26.05 33.18 -0.87
N GLY A 53 25.15 32.39 -0.27
CA GLY A 53 25.22 30.93 -0.30
C GLY A 53 26.35 30.33 0.57
N ASP A 54 26.75 31.01 1.64
CA ASP A 54 27.84 30.56 2.55
C ASP A 54 27.35 29.76 3.78
N GLY A 55 26.03 29.65 3.99
CA GLY A 55 25.39 28.94 5.09
C GLY A 55 25.27 29.71 6.40
N THR A 56 25.66 30.99 6.40
CA THR A 56 25.69 31.90 7.55
C THR A 56 25.06 33.27 7.28
N THR A 57 25.22 33.81 6.08
CA THR A 57 24.56 35.03 5.61
C THR A 57 23.10 34.72 5.33
N ASP A 58 22.19 35.56 5.85
CA ASP A 58 20.75 35.42 5.61
C ASP A 58 20.39 35.86 4.19
N ASP A 59 20.15 34.87 3.33
CA ASP A 59 19.87 35.02 1.91
C ASP A 59 18.36 35.19 1.62
N THR A 60 17.50 35.23 2.64
CA THR A 60 16.04 35.29 2.48
C THR A 60 15.59 36.41 1.53
N THR A 61 16.03 37.64 1.78
CA THR A 61 15.58 38.81 1.00
C THR A 61 16.06 38.74 -0.45
N ALA A 62 17.29 38.29 -0.67
CA ALA A 62 17.86 38.14 -2.01
C ALA A 62 17.11 37.08 -2.82
N ILE A 63 16.85 35.91 -2.23
CA ILE A 63 16.10 34.84 -2.88
C ILE A 63 14.66 35.26 -3.16
N GLN A 64 13.97 35.88 -2.19
CA GLN A 64 12.61 36.38 -2.42
C GLN A 64 12.57 37.45 -3.52
N SER A 65 13.60 38.29 -3.62
CA SER A 65 13.72 39.29 -4.69
C SER A 65 13.87 38.64 -6.06
N ALA A 66 14.70 37.59 -6.18
CA ALA A 66 14.83 36.81 -7.41
C ALA A 66 13.50 36.14 -7.81
N LEU A 67 12.80 35.53 -6.85
CA LEU A 67 11.46 34.95 -7.06
C LEU A 67 10.47 36.01 -7.54
N ASN A 68 10.47 37.20 -6.93
CA ASN A 68 9.55 38.29 -7.28
C ASN A 68 9.82 38.86 -8.68
N ALA A 69 11.09 39.09 -9.03
CA ALA A 69 11.51 39.64 -10.31
C ALA A 69 11.27 38.69 -11.50
N THR A 70 11.11 37.40 -11.24
CA THR A 70 10.87 36.39 -12.28
C THR A 70 9.46 36.52 -12.86
N ALA A 71 9.39 36.72 -14.18
CA ALA A 71 8.13 36.70 -14.92
C ALA A 71 7.45 35.33 -14.82
N ALA A 72 6.14 35.27 -15.05
CA ALA A 72 5.43 33.99 -15.11
C ALA A 72 6.03 33.07 -16.19
N GLY A 73 6.27 31.81 -15.86
CA GLY A 73 6.98 30.83 -16.70
C GLY A 73 8.51 31.02 -16.73
N GLY A 74 9.05 31.98 -15.97
CA GLY A 74 10.49 32.23 -15.88
C GLY A 74 11.22 31.26 -14.95
N THR A 75 12.55 31.27 -15.03
CA THR A 75 13.42 30.39 -14.24
C THR A 75 14.22 31.17 -13.21
N VAL A 76 14.26 30.69 -11.97
CA VAL A 76 15.22 31.09 -10.93
C VAL A 76 16.27 29.99 -10.79
N TYR A 77 17.53 30.39 -10.92
CA TYR A 77 18.66 29.49 -10.79
C TYR A 77 19.36 29.66 -9.43
N PHE A 78 19.61 28.53 -8.77
CA PHE A 78 20.40 28.44 -7.54
C PHE A 78 21.76 27.81 -7.88
N PRO A 79 22.86 28.60 -7.87
CA PRO A 79 24.21 28.08 -7.91
C PRO A 79 24.53 27.13 -6.75
N LEU A 80 25.70 26.47 -6.81
CA LEU A 80 26.23 25.73 -5.67
C LEU A 80 26.39 26.67 -4.47
N GLY A 81 25.80 26.30 -3.33
CA GLY A 81 25.89 27.07 -2.10
C GLY A 81 24.92 26.56 -1.06
N THR A 82 25.11 27.03 0.18
CA THR A 82 24.17 26.84 1.29
C THR A 82 23.52 28.18 1.59
N TYR A 83 22.24 28.33 1.28
CA TYR A 83 21.52 29.57 1.43
C TYR A 83 20.74 29.54 2.73
N LEU A 84 21.23 30.23 3.76
CA LEU A 84 20.52 30.34 5.03
C LEU A 84 19.29 31.23 4.81
N ILE A 85 18.12 30.77 5.23
CA ILE A 85 16.90 31.57 5.25
C ILE A 85 16.37 31.67 6.68
N SER A 86 15.88 32.85 7.06
CA SER A 86 15.28 33.12 8.36
C SER A 86 13.75 33.22 8.33
N SER A 87 13.13 33.19 7.14
CA SER A 87 11.67 33.15 6.99
C SER A 87 11.22 32.46 5.68
N GLN A 88 9.91 32.18 5.61
CA GLN A 88 9.26 31.54 4.47
C GLN A 88 9.43 32.32 3.16
N LEU A 89 9.77 31.60 2.10
CA LEU A 89 9.75 32.06 0.72
C LEU A 89 8.39 31.75 0.09
N THR A 90 7.86 32.68 -0.71
CA THR A 90 6.54 32.54 -1.32
C THR A 90 6.53 32.86 -2.81
N VAL A 91 5.74 32.08 -3.56
CA VAL A 91 5.35 32.36 -4.94
C VAL A 91 3.85 32.13 -5.06
N SER A 92 3.11 33.13 -5.56
CA SER A 92 1.65 33.07 -5.65
C SER A 92 1.15 33.45 -7.03
N ASN A 93 0.19 32.69 -7.55
CA ASN A 93 -0.57 32.99 -8.78
C ASN A 93 0.30 33.18 -10.04
N LYS A 94 1.46 32.53 -10.11
CA LYS A 94 2.29 32.50 -11.32
C LYS A 94 3.05 31.18 -11.43
N GLU A 95 3.19 30.70 -12.66
CA GLU A 95 4.10 29.61 -13.00
C GLU A 95 5.55 30.05 -12.79
N ILE A 96 6.39 29.19 -12.20
CA ILE A 96 7.82 29.45 -12.00
C ILE A 96 8.62 28.15 -12.07
N HIS A 97 9.87 28.25 -12.51
CA HIS A 97 10.80 27.11 -12.54
C HIS A 97 11.99 27.39 -11.63
N LEU A 98 12.17 26.59 -10.58
CA LEU A 98 13.32 26.66 -9.69
C LEU A 98 14.28 25.54 -10.06
N PHE A 99 15.51 25.91 -10.40
CA PHE A 99 16.53 24.96 -10.86
C PHE A 99 17.80 25.05 -10.03
N ALA A 100 18.31 23.89 -9.64
CA ALA A 100 19.62 23.71 -9.03
C ALA A 100 20.27 22.45 -9.58
N THR A 101 21.60 22.42 -9.64
CA THR A 101 22.36 21.24 -10.12
C THR A 101 22.57 20.18 -9.02
N GLY A 102 21.64 20.05 -8.06
CA GLY A 102 21.67 19.03 -7.00
C GLY A 102 22.52 19.36 -5.76
N LYS A 103 23.21 20.51 -5.74
CA LYS A 103 24.09 20.90 -4.61
C LYS A 103 23.78 22.27 -4.00
N ALA A 104 22.72 22.93 -4.45
CA ALA A 104 22.20 24.10 -3.75
C ALA A 104 21.35 23.63 -2.56
N VAL A 105 21.68 24.08 -1.36
CA VAL A 105 20.97 23.73 -0.12
C VAL A 105 20.30 24.98 0.44
N ILE A 106 18.99 24.96 0.61
CA ILE A 106 18.30 25.96 1.43
C ILE A 106 18.36 25.47 2.88
N LYS A 107 18.98 26.26 3.75
CA LYS A 107 19.16 25.95 5.16
C LYS A 107 18.20 26.77 6.01
N GLU A 108 17.41 26.11 6.84
CA GLU A 108 16.49 26.76 7.76
C GLU A 108 17.28 27.31 8.97
N ALA A 109 17.19 28.61 9.26
CA ALA A 109 17.91 29.21 10.40
C ALA A 109 17.35 28.77 11.76
N SER A 110 16.04 28.56 11.83
CA SER A 110 15.30 28.07 13.00
C SER A 110 13.96 27.49 12.53
N VAL A 111 13.30 26.67 13.34
CA VAL A 111 12.00 26.08 12.94
C VAL A 111 10.94 27.17 12.76
N PHE A 112 10.43 27.35 11.55
CA PHE A 112 9.51 28.47 11.23
C PHE A 112 8.07 28.29 11.73
N GLY A 113 7.59 27.05 11.89
CA GLY A 113 6.16 26.78 12.09
C GLY A 113 5.33 26.78 10.80
N VAL A 114 5.96 27.05 9.66
CA VAL A 114 5.36 27.16 8.32
C VAL A 114 6.29 26.53 7.26
N PRO A 115 5.83 26.32 6.02
CA PRO A 115 6.70 25.84 4.95
C PRO A 115 7.88 26.78 4.67
N MET A 116 9.04 26.23 4.34
CA MET A 116 10.20 27.02 3.91
C MET A 116 9.98 27.66 2.53
N LEU A 117 9.40 26.92 1.60
CA LEU A 117 8.99 27.38 0.27
C LEU A 117 7.52 27.02 0.04
N LYS A 118 6.67 28.04 -0.16
CA LYS A 118 5.25 27.87 -0.51
C LYS A 118 4.98 28.36 -1.92
N LEU A 119 4.43 27.47 -2.75
CA LEU A 119 3.88 27.78 -4.06
C LEU A 119 2.35 27.70 -3.98
N LEU A 120 1.68 28.84 -4.13
CA LEU A 120 0.22 28.97 -4.07
C LEU A 120 -0.36 29.26 -5.46
N ASN A 121 -1.28 28.42 -5.96
CA ASN A 121 -1.86 28.55 -7.31
C ASN A 121 -0.78 28.72 -8.41
N ALA A 122 0.38 28.09 -8.22
CA ALA A 122 1.53 28.20 -9.12
C ALA A 122 1.53 27.00 -10.09
N HIS A 123 0.48 26.91 -10.90
CA HIS A 123 0.28 25.80 -11.84
C HIS A 123 1.47 25.63 -12.81
N GLY A 124 1.75 24.41 -13.24
CA GLY A 124 2.84 24.10 -14.19
C GLY A 124 4.27 24.28 -13.64
N SER A 125 4.41 24.81 -12.41
CA SER A 125 5.72 25.14 -11.84
C SER A 125 6.60 23.91 -11.63
N THR A 126 7.91 24.11 -11.72
CA THR A 126 8.88 23.04 -11.46
C THR A 126 9.87 23.43 -10.37
N ILE A 127 10.25 22.48 -9.53
CA ILE A 127 11.37 22.59 -8.60
C ILE A 127 12.25 21.38 -8.85
N SER A 128 13.49 21.61 -9.27
CA SER A 128 14.42 20.53 -9.61
C SER A 128 15.78 20.71 -8.96
N GLY A 129 16.25 19.68 -8.25
CA GLY A 129 17.61 19.61 -7.70
C GLY A 129 17.88 20.47 -6.47
N LEU A 130 16.87 21.16 -5.93
CA LEU A 130 17.01 22.06 -4.79
C LEU A 130 16.92 21.27 -3.49
N SER A 131 17.99 21.27 -2.71
CA SER A 131 18.08 20.50 -1.46
C SER A 131 17.75 21.36 -0.23
N CYS A 132 17.46 20.69 0.88
CA CYS A 132 17.07 21.32 2.13
C CYS A 132 17.84 20.75 3.31
N GLU A 133 18.27 21.63 4.21
CA GLU A 133 18.67 21.30 5.57
C GLU A 133 17.77 22.05 6.56
N GLY A 134 16.85 21.32 7.17
CA GLY A 134 15.94 21.84 8.18
C GLY A 134 16.59 22.01 9.56
N ALA A 135 15.92 22.80 10.40
CA ALA A 135 16.36 23.08 11.77
C ALA A 135 15.75 22.12 12.82
N GLU A 136 14.91 21.17 12.39
CA GLU A 136 14.17 20.30 13.31
C GLU A 136 15.04 19.15 13.85
N THR A 137 14.79 18.76 15.09
CA THR A 137 15.53 17.67 15.76
C THR A 137 14.57 16.69 16.41
N TYR A 138 15.06 15.49 16.71
CA TYR A 138 14.31 14.50 17.48
C TYR A 138 13.75 15.10 18.78
N ALA A 139 14.56 15.80 19.57
CA ALA A 139 14.14 16.39 20.83
C ALA A 139 13.07 17.48 20.62
N GLY A 140 13.26 18.34 19.62
CA GLY A 140 12.36 19.45 19.30
C GLY A 140 11.08 19.06 18.54
N PHE A 141 10.95 17.82 18.07
CA PHE A 141 9.77 17.39 17.33
C PHE A 141 8.48 17.54 18.15
N ALA A 142 7.55 18.36 17.63
CA ALA A 142 6.34 18.77 18.33
C ALA A 142 5.16 17.78 18.19
N GLY A 143 5.27 16.75 17.34
CA GLY A 143 4.18 15.82 17.08
C GLY A 143 2.94 16.51 16.49
N ALA A 144 1.76 16.19 17.03
CA ALA A 144 0.48 16.75 16.61
C ALA A 144 0.33 18.23 17.04
N SER A 145 0.95 19.14 16.30
CA SER A 145 1.00 20.57 16.65
C SER A 145 0.15 21.48 15.75
N GLY A 146 -0.38 20.95 14.65
CA GLY A 146 -1.01 21.76 13.60
C GLY A 146 -0.02 22.61 12.78
N LEU A 147 1.28 22.50 13.05
CA LEU A 147 2.33 23.19 12.29
C LEU A 147 2.62 22.43 10.99
N PHE A 148 2.81 23.17 9.91
CA PHE A 148 3.13 22.63 8.59
C PHE A 148 4.57 22.95 8.22
N ASN A 149 5.52 22.41 8.99
CA ASN A 149 6.95 22.58 8.77
C ASN A 149 7.43 21.81 7.52
N ALA A 150 6.97 22.23 6.35
CA ALA A 150 7.35 21.64 5.08
C ALA A 150 8.64 22.26 4.55
N PHE A 151 9.46 21.49 3.82
CA PHE A 151 10.43 22.13 2.93
C PHE A 151 9.67 22.81 1.77
N ILE A 152 8.95 22.03 0.96
CA ILE A 152 8.14 22.57 -0.14
C ILE A 152 6.67 22.26 0.12
N GLN A 153 5.84 23.30 0.12
CA GLN A 153 4.40 23.18 -0.01
C GLN A 153 3.96 23.61 -1.41
N LEU A 154 3.27 22.71 -2.10
CA LEU A 154 2.38 23.05 -3.21
C LEU A 154 0.97 23.21 -2.65
N ASP A 155 0.36 24.37 -2.85
CA ASP A 155 -0.95 24.72 -2.32
C ASP A 155 -1.87 25.13 -3.48
N HIS A 156 -2.96 24.38 -3.69
CA HIS A 156 -3.89 24.55 -4.80
C HIS A 156 -3.22 24.58 -6.18
N CYS A 157 -2.13 23.83 -6.35
CA CYS A 157 -1.40 23.74 -7.61
C CYS A 157 -1.97 22.66 -8.53
N ASN A 158 -1.78 22.85 -9.83
CA ASN A 158 -2.11 21.87 -10.86
C ASN A 158 -0.87 21.62 -11.71
N GLN A 159 -0.56 20.36 -12.02
CA GLN A 159 0.56 19.98 -12.90
C GLN A 159 1.93 20.54 -12.48
N ALA A 160 2.14 20.80 -11.18
CA ALA A 160 3.43 21.22 -10.66
C ALA A 160 4.31 20.00 -10.34
N ILE A 161 5.63 20.14 -10.51
CA ILE A 161 6.58 19.03 -10.40
C ILE A 161 7.70 19.38 -9.42
N ILE A 162 7.92 18.52 -8.42
CA ILE A 162 9.10 18.52 -7.57
C ILE A 162 9.95 17.31 -7.97
N SER A 163 11.24 17.52 -8.23
CA SER A 163 12.13 16.46 -8.72
C SER A 163 13.54 16.56 -8.19
N ASN A 164 14.20 15.42 -7.97
CA ASN A 164 15.64 15.35 -7.66
C ASN A 164 16.06 16.17 -6.42
N CYS A 165 15.16 16.37 -5.46
CA CYS A 165 15.44 17.13 -4.23
C CYS A 165 15.93 16.20 -3.12
N SER A 166 16.92 16.64 -2.33
CA SER A 166 17.33 15.96 -1.10
C SER A 166 16.93 16.80 0.11
N VAL A 167 16.22 16.21 1.07
CA VAL A 167 15.71 16.91 2.26
C VAL A 167 16.22 16.24 3.52
N LYS A 168 16.75 17.05 4.45
CA LYS A 168 17.17 16.62 5.78
C LYS A 168 16.43 17.37 6.85
N ASN A 169 16.17 16.69 7.97
CA ASN A 169 15.75 17.29 9.22
C ASN A 169 14.46 18.15 9.13
N LYS A 170 13.45 17.66 8.40
CA LYS A 170 12.14 18.33 8.29
C LYS A 170 11.00 17.39 8.65
N THR A 171 9.98 17.93 9.32
CA THR A 171 8.77 17.17 9.65
C THR A 171 8.00 16.77 8.39
N TYR A 172 7.87 17.68 7.42
CA TYR A 172 7.35 17.36 6.09
C TYR A 172 8.39 17.71 5.04
N ALA A 173 8.85 16.77 4.23
CA ALA A 173 9.71 17.15 3.11
C ALA A 173 8.89 17.81 2.01
N PHE A 174 7.80 17.14 1.59
CA PHE A 174 6.90 17.66 0.56
C PHE A 174 5.46 17.63 1.04
N LEU A 175 4.74 18.75 0.89
CA LEU A 175 3.34 18.88 1.24
C LEU A 175 2.53 19.31 0.02
N LEU A 176 1.62 18.45 -0.41
CA LEU A 176 0.64 18.71 -1.47
C LEU A 176 -0.69 19.03 -0.80
N SER A 177 -1.15 20.28 -0.88
CA SER A 177 -2.42 20.73 -0.30
C SER A 177 -3.40 21.04 -1.42
N VAL A 178 -4.48 20.27 -1.52
CA VAL A 178 -5.56 20.41 -2.52
C VAL A 178 -5.01 20.49 -3.96
N CYS A 179 -3.96 19.70 -4.24
CA CYS A 179 -3.27 19.71 -5.53
C CYS A 179 -3.89 18.72 -6.51
N GLN A 180 -3.77 19.00 -7.80
CA GLN A 180 -4.20 18.12 -8.88
C GLN A 180 -3.04 17.79 -9.81
N GLU A 181 -2.89 16.54 -10.22
CA GLU A 181 -1.87 16.11 -11.21
C GLU A 181 -0.44 16.60 -10.87
N CYS A 182 -0.15 16.85 -9.59
CA CYS A 182 1.17 17.32 -9.17
C CYS A 182 2.07 16.12 -8.84
N HIS A 183 3.35 16.25 -9.13
CA HIS A 183 4.30 15.14 -9.07
C HIS A 183 5.43 15.43 -8.08
N VAL A 184 5.79 14.44 -7.26
CA VAL A 184 7.01 14.39 -6.46
C VAL A 184 7.82 13.19 -6.95
N THR A 185 8.99 13.44 -7.53
CA THR A 185 9.74 12.44 -8.30
C THR A 185 11.20 12.36 -7.91
N ASP A 186 11.73 11.15 -7.70
CA ASP A 186 13.17 10.91 -7.58
C ASP A 186 13.84 11.74 -6.47
N CYS A 187 13.14 11.91 -5.35
CA CYS A 187 13.58 12.70 -4.19
C CYS A 187 14.07 11.80 -3.05
N PHE A 188 14.95 12.35 -2.21
CA PHE A 188 15.55 11.67 -1.05
C PHE A 188 15.23 12.42 0.23
N VAL A 189 14.81 11.71 1.27
CA VAL A 189 14.48 12.29 2.57
C VAL A 189 15.18 11.50 3.67
N LEU A 190 15.96 12.22 4.49
CA LEU A 190 16.52 11.72 5.73
C LEU A 190 15.96 12.54 6.89
N GLY A 191 15.09 11.92 7.68
CA GLY A 191 14.49 12.55 8.83
C GLY A 191 15.38 12.56 10.06
N PHE A 192 14.73 12.77 11.21
CA PHE A 192 15.35 12.79 12.54
C PHE A 192 14.65 11.81 13.52
N LEU A 193 13.62 11.09 13.07
CA LEU A 193 12.90 10.11 13.88
C LEU A 193 13.56 8.75 13.69
N ASN A 194 14.66 8.52 14.38
CA ASN A 194 15.39 7.24 14.37
C ASN A 194 15.00 6.31 15.51
N VAL A 195 14.12 6.75 16.41
CA VAL A 195 13.47 5.99 17.47
C VAL A 195 12.01 6.42 17.60
N ASN A 196 11.17 5.57 18.18
CA ASN A 196 9.74 5.84 18.35
C ASN A 196 9.49 7.14 19.12
N LYS A 197 8.57 7.97 18.64
CA LYS A 197 8.11 9.19 19.31
C LYS A 197 6.62 9.41 19.07
N ALA A 198 5.90 9.82 20.12
CA ALA A 198 4.49 10.15 20.01
C ALA A 198 4.26 11.24 18.95
N GLY A 199 3.20 11.07 18.15
CA GLY A 199 2.89 11.98 17.04
C GLY A 199 3.73 11.76 15.79
N ALA A 200 4.48 10.65 15.67
CA ALA A 200 5.24 10.32 14.46
C ALA A 200 4.38 10.37 13.18
N ASN A 201 3.10 10.03 13.25
CA ASN A 201 2.17 10.14 12.11
C ASN A 201 2.02 11.58 11.54
N TYR A 202 2.47 12.60 12.27
CA TYR A 202 2.56 14.00 11.82
C TYR A 202 3.93 14.36 11.23
N CYS A 203 4.68 13.38 10.74
CA CYS A 203 5.95 13.57 10.05
C CYS A 203 6.00 12.62 8.84
N SER A 204 6.22 13.15 7.63
CA SER A 204 6.23 12.33 6.41
C SER A 204 7.17 12.84 5.33
N CYS A 205 7.69 11.91 4.51
CA CYS A 205 8.48 12.29 3.34
C CYS A 205 7.61 13.04 2.34
N CYS A 206 6.37 12.59 2.14
CA CYS A 206 5.38 13.31 1.38
C CYS A 206 4.01 13.20 2.03
N SER A 207 3.32 14.34 2.17
CA SER A 207 1.94 14.40 2.63
C SER A 207 1.04 14.95 1.53
N ILE A 208 -0.06 14.26 1.24
CA ILE A 208 -1.10 14.67 0.28
C ILE A 208 -2.38 14.95 1.05
N ASN A 209 -2.70 16.22 1.27
CA ASN A 209 -3.87 16.67 2.00
C ASN A 209 -4.91 17.20 1.00
N GLY A 210 -5.93 16.39 0.70
CA GLY A 210 -6.91 16.68 -0.34
C GLY A 210 -6.35 16.57 -1.76
N GLY A 211 -7.16 16.97 -2.74
CA GLY A 211 -6.76 16.97 -4.15
C GLY A 211 -6.89 15.60 -4.84
N THR A 212 -6.41 15.51 -6.08
CA THR A 212 -6.63 14.30 -6.90
C THR A 212 -5.53 14.02 -7.92
N ARG A 213 -5.31 12.74 -8.22
CA ARG A 213 -4.41 12.30 -9.30
C ARG A 213 -2.97 12.79 -9.17
N ASN A 214 -2.50 13.03 -7.95
CA ASN A 214 -1.09 13.36 -7.71
C ASN A 214 -0.23 12.08 -7.81
N LEU A 215 1.03 12.24 -8.18
CA LEU A 215 2.01 11.16 -8.30
C LEU A 215 3.17 11.37 -7.33
N VAL A 216 3.45 10.37 -6.52
CA VAL A 216 4.71 10.26 -5.78
C VAL A 216 5.46 9.06 -6.36
N ARG A 217 6.61 9.28 -6.98
CA ARG A 217 7.39 8.22 -7.62
C ARG A 217 8.87 8.28 -7.28
N GLY A 218 9.52 7.15 -7.03
CA GLY A 218 10.97 7.14 -6.78
C GLY A 218 11.36 7.89 -5.51
N LEU A 219 10.43 8.04 -4.55
CA LEU A 219 10.70 8.73 -3.30
C LEU A 219 11.39 7.75 -2.33
N HIS A 220 12.57 8.14 -1.87
CA HIS A 220 13.35 7.39 -0.90
C HIS A 220 13.33 8.09 0.45
N GLY A 221 12.90 7.41 1.51
CA GLY A 221 12.73 7.99 2.83
C GLY A 221 13.31 7.14 3.95
N LYS A 222 14.01 7.78 4.90
CA LYS A 222 14.53 7.13 6.10
C LYS A 222 14.35 7.97 7.35
N GLU A 223 14.13 7.33 8.51
CA GLU A 223 14.05 7.99 9.83
C GLU A 223 12.90 9.02 9.91
N MET A 224 11.76 8.65 9.33
CA MET A 224 10.57 9.48 9.25
C MET A 224 9.42 8.86 10.03
N GLY A 225 8.39 9.65 10.27
CA GLY A 225 7.15 9.12 10.81
C GLY A 225 6.44 8.19 9.83
N SER A 226 6.23 8.69 8.61
CA SER A 226 5.70 7.93 7.48
C SER A 226 6.49 8.20 6.20
N GLY A 227 6.46 7.26 5.26
CA GLY A 227 6.96 7.51 3.90
C GLY A 227 6.03 8.47 3.17
N VAL A 228 4.85 7.98 2.79
CA VAL A 228 3.78 8.83 2.21
C VAL A 228 2.54 8.79 3.08
N LEU A 229 2.00 9.96 3.41
CA LEU A 229 0.70 10.11 4.04
C LEU A 229 -0.29 10.67 3.02
N VAL A 230 -1.39 9.96 2.79
CA VAL A 230 -2.54 10.43 2.01
C VAL A 230 -3.68 10.74 2.97
N GLY A 231 -3.96 12.03 3.12
CA GLY A 231 -4.92 12.65 4.01
C GLY A 231 -6.38 12.52 3.55
N LEU A 232 -7.28 13.14 4.31
CA LEU A 232 -8.70 13.26 3.96
C LEU A 232 -8.90 13.90 2.60
N GLU A 233 -9.97 13.47 1.92
CA GLU A 233 -10.43 13.98 0.61
C GLU A 233 -9.48 13.76 -0.58
N ALA A 234 -8.28 13.22 -0.35
CA ALA A 234 -7.35 12.91 -1.42
C ALA A 234 -7.81 11.67 -2.21
N THR A 235 -7.93 11.80 -3.53
CA THR A 235 -8.51 10.74 -4.40
C THR A 235 -7.62 10.40 -5.59
N ASP A 236 -7.65 9.14 -6.00
CA ASP A 236 -7.02 8.66 -7.24
C ASP A 236 -5.51 8.99 -7.34
N ASN A 237 -4.81 9.10 -6.21
CA ASN A 237 -3.37 9.40 -6.18
C ASN A 237 -2.55 8.12 -6.39
N HIS A 238 -1.36 8.27 -6.97
CA HIS A 238 -0.46 7.17 -7.27
C HIS A 238 0.84 7.30 -6.48
N ILE A 239 1.19 6.24 -5.74
CA ILE A 239 2.46 6.08 -5.04
C ILE A 239 3.18 4.92 -5.71
N ARG A 240 4.31 5.17 -6.38
CA ARG A 240 4.98 4.18 -7.22
C ARG A 240 6.48 4.13 -6.98
N ASP A 241 7.06 2.93 -7.02
CA ASP A 241 8.52 2.78 -7.06
C ASP A 241 9.24 3.47 -5.89
N CYS A 242 8.61 3.49 -4.71
CA CYS A 242 9.13 4.19 -3.52
C CYS A 242 9.84 3.22 -2.58
N TYR A 243 10.82 3.73 -1.82
CA TYR A 243 11.56 2.97 -0.81
C TYR A 243 11.52 3.69 0.55
N PHE A 244 11.05 3.00 1.59
CA PHE A 244 10.98 3.55 2.94
C PHE A 244 11.62 2.61 3.96
N GLU A 245 12.47 3.15 4.83
CA GLU A 245 13.22 2.38 5.82
C GLU A 245 13.22 3.06 7.19
N THR A 246 13.07 2.29 8.29
CA THR A 246 13.12 2.85 9.65
C THR A 246 12.08 3.97 9.83
N VAL A 247 10.82 3.63 9.57
CA VAL A 247 9.69 4.56 9.78
C VAL A 247 8.85 4.13 10.98
N TRP A 248 8.30 5.09 11.71
CA TRP A 248 7.73 4.82 13.05
C TRP A 248 6.21 4.65 13.09
N ASP A 249 5.50 5.15 12.10
CA ASP A 249 4.06 4.95 11.94
C ASP A 249 3.78 3.98 10.79
N ASN A 250 3.68 4.45 9.54
CA ASN A 250 3.47 3.56 8.40
C ASN A 250 4.32 3.95 7.20
N GLY A 251 4.81 2.98 6.42
CA GLY A 251 5.57 3.26 5.19
C GLY A 251 4.74 4.04 4.18
N VAL A 252 3.60 3.51 3.79
CA VAL A 252 2.56 4.25 3.06
C VAL A 252 1.28 4.22 3.85
N TYR A 253 0.80 5.38 4.24
CA TYR A 253 -0.43 5.55 4.98
C TYR A 253 -1.49 6.22 4.11
N LEU A 254 -2.40 5.43 3.56
CA LEU A 254 -3.66 5.97 3.04
C LEU A 254 -4.59 6.16 4.24
N SER A 255 -4.42 7.31 4.92
CA SER A 255 -5.27 7.66 6.05
C SER A 255 -6.69 7.81 5.60
N SER A 256 -6.89 8.34 4.39
CA SER A 256 -8.16 8.30 3.67
C SER A 256 -8.08 8.57 2.20
N GLY A 257 -9.21 8.34 1.55
CA GLY A 257 -9.33 8.47 0.12
C GLY A 257 -10.02 7.29 -0.56
N LYS A 258 -10.17 7.52 -1.84
CA LYS A 258 -10.84 6.64 -2.78
C LYS A 258 -9.97 6.49 -4.01
N GLY A 259 -9.80 5.26 -4.48
CA GLY A 259 -9.15 4.99 -5.77
C GLY A 259 -7.64 5.18 -5.79
N ASN A 260 -6.99 5.31 -4.63
CA ASN A 260 -5.54 5.49 -4.60
C ASN A 260 -4.82 4.18 -4.95
N LEU A 261 -3.70 4.31 -5.66
CA LEU A 261 -2.83 3.20 -6.04
C LEU A 261 -1.51 3.29 -5.29
N VAL A 262 -1.13 2.21 -4.63
CA VAL A 262 0.23 1.96 -4.14
C VAL A 262 0.79 0.81 -4.95
N HIS A 263 1.88 1.05 -5.68
CA HIS A 263 2.45 0.08 -6.60
C HIS A 263 3.96 0.01 -6.47
N ASN A 264 4.52 -1.20 -6.41
CA ASN A 264 5.98 -1.38 -6.40
C ASN A 264 6.69 -0.57 -5.29
N ALA A 265 6.07 -0.48 -4.10
CA ALA A 265 6.68 0.16 -2.94
C ALA A 265 7.43 -0.89 -2.11
N THR A 266 8.63 -0.54 -1.67
CA THR A 266 9.40 -1.33 -0.70
C THR A 266 9.39 -0.62 0.64
N VAL A 267 8.97 -1.32 1.70
CA VAL A 267 8.94 -0.79 3.06
C VAL A 267 9.66 -1.75 4.00
N LYS A 268 10.63 -1.22 4.75
CA LYS A 268 11.51 -1.99 5.61
C LYS A 268 11.59 -1.42 7.02
N GLN A 269 11.63 -2.29 8.03
CA GLN A 269 11.92 -1.92 9.43
C GLN A 269 10.96 -0.86 9.97
N THR A 270 9.65 -1.09 9.78
CA THR A 270 8.60 -0.17 10.23
C THR A 270 8.02 -0.63 11.55
N ALA A 271 8.00 0.25 12.55
CA ALA A 271 7.42 -0.06 13.86
C ALA A 271 5.89 -0.23 13.83
N GLY A 272 5.21 0.32 12.82
CA GLY A 272 3.79 0.09 12.56
C GLY A 272 3.55 -0.74 11.29
N THR A 273 2.66 -0.28 10.42
CA THR A 273 2.28 -1.05 9.22
C THR A 273 3.14 -0.67 8.02
N GLY A 274 3.58 -1.64 7.22
CA GLY A 274 4.28 -1.33 5.97
C GLY A 274 3.44 -0.47 5.04
N VAL A 275 2.29 -0.99 4.60
CA VAL A 275 1.29 -0.24 3.85
C VAL A 275 -0.06 -0.33 4.55
N LYS A 276 -0.56 0.81 5.03
CA LYS A 276 -1.89 0.93 5.65
C LYS A 276 -2.85 1.60 4.68
N ALA A 277 -3.85 0.85 4.22
CA ALA A 277 -4.91 1.37 3.38
C ALA A 277 -6.23 1.41 4.12
N ARG A 278 -6.67 2.62 4.42
CA ARG A 278 -8.02 2.89 4.89
C ARG A 278 -8.83 3.42 3.71
N GLY A 279 -10.07 2.96 3.52
CA GLY A 279 -11.05 3.62 2.65
C GLY A 279 -11.57 2.74 1.53
N HIS A 280 -11.80 3.33 0.35
CA HIS A 280 -12.60 2.68 -0.69
C HIS A 280 -11.81 2.51 -1.98
N ARG A 281 -11.86 1.31 -2.57
CA ARG A 281 -11.36 1.01 -3.91
C ARG A 281 -9.90 1.38 -4.10
N ASN A 282 -9.11 1.32 -3.04
CA ASN A 282 -7.67 1.47 -3.18
C ASN A 282 -7.10 0.19 -3.78
N ILE A 283 -5.98 0.31 -4.50
CA ILE A 283 -5.25 -0.81 -5.06
C ILE A 283 -3.85 -0.78 -4.46
N ILE A 284 -3.44 -1.88 -3.85
CA ILE A 284 -2.07 -2.10 -3.38
C ILE A 284 -1.55 -3.28 -4.19
N SER A 285 -0.47 -3.07 -4.94
CA SER A 285 0.04 -4.09 -5.84
C SER A 285 1.55 -4.15 -5.88
N ASN A 286 2.10 -5.35 -6.00
CA ASN A 286 3.53 -5.61 -6.17
C ASN A 286 4.43 -4.91 -5.12
N CYS A 287 3.93 -4.73 -3.89
CA CYS A 287 4.69 -4.10 -2.82
C CYS A 287 5.43 -5.18 -2.01
N HIS A 288 6.62 -4.85 -1.51
CA HIS A 288 7.40 -5.71 -0.61
C HIS A 288 7.54 -5.03 0.75
N VAL A 289 6.97 -5.66 1.78
CA VAL A 289 7.06 -5.19 3.16
C VAL A 289 7.89 -6.19 3.96
N MET A 290 8.93 -5.72 4.64
CA MET A 290 9.85 -6.57 5.40
C MET A 290 10.19 -6.01 6.77
N ASP A 291 10.32 -6.89 7.76
CA ASP A 291 10.75 -6.56 9.12
C ASP A 291 9.86 -5.49 9.79
N CYS A 292 8.55 -5.53 9.54
CA CYS A 292 7.58 -4.58 10.07
C CYS A 292 6.72 -5.19 11.19
N LEU A 293 6.01 -4.38 11.97
CA LEU A 293 5.02 -4.92 12.92
C LEU A 293 3.88 -5.62 12.17
N VAL A 294 3.30 -4.95 11.17
CA VAL A 294 2.27 -5.52 10.27
C VAL A 294 2.68 -5.28 8.82
N GLY A 295 2.47 -6.27 7.96
CA GLY A 295 2.72 -6.14 6.52
C GLY A 295 1.78 -5.11 5.88
N PHE A 296 0.51 -5.50 5.78
CA PHE A 296 -0.56 -4.73 5.15
C PHE A 296 -1.74 -4.55 6.11
N GLY A 297 -2.14 -3.29 6.34
CA GLY A 297 -3.28 -2.95 7.18
C GLY A 297 -4.44 -2.49 6.31
N LEU A 298 -5.51 -3.27 6.24
CA LEU A 298 -6.64 -2.99 5.36
C LEU A 298 -7.88 -2.74 6.22
N THR A 299 -8.40 -1.52 6.20
CA THR A 299 -9.54 -1.19 7.08
C THR A 299 -10.57 -0.30 6.39
N GLY A 300 -11.74 -0.21 7.03
CA GLY A 300 -12.67 0.90 6.86
C GLY A 300 -12.05 2.25 7.22
N ASN A 301 -12.74 3.35 6.90
CA ASN A 301 -12.17 4.68 7.01
C ASN A 301 -13.05 5.93 6.97
N GLY A 302 -14.20 5.92 6.31
CA GLY A 302 -15.04 7.13 6.26
C GLY A 302 -15.47 7.59 7.65
N VAL A 303 -15.35 8.89 7.95
CA VAL A 303 -15.99 9.51 9.13
C VAL A 303 -17.52 9.33 9.11
N THR A 304 -18.08 9.00 7.94
CA THR A 304 -19.50 8.69 7.75
C THR A 304 -19.64 7.31 7.10
N PRO A 305 -20.43 6.39 7.68
CA PRO A 305 -20.72 5.10 7.06
C PRO A 305 -21.69 5.23 5.89
N ASP A 306 -21.66 4.27 4.98
CA ASP A 306 -22.68 4.07 3.94
C ASP A 306 -23.99 3.52 4.54
N SER A 307 -25.02 3.35 3.71
CA SER A 307 -26.35 2.87 4.12
C SER A 307 -26.34 1.46 4.74
N LEU A 308 -25.22 0.74 4.63
CA LEU A 308 -25.05 -0.60 5.18
C LEU A 308 -24.25 -0.56 6.50
N GLY A 309 -23.78 0.61 6.95
CA GLY A 309 -22.97 0.77 8.16
C GLY A 309 -21.46 0.61 7.93
N TYR A 310 -21.00 0.53 6.68
CA TYR A 310 -19.60 0.31 6.31
C TYR A 310 -18.96 1.59 5.80
N ASN A 311 -17.65 1.72 5.92
CA ASN A 311 -16.94 2.94 5.48
C ASN A 311 -15.60 2.61 4.79
N GLY A 312 -15.56 1.43 4.16
CA GLY A 312 -14.48 0.97 3.30
C GLY A 312 -15.01 -0.16 2.42
N TYR A 313 -14.82 -0.03 1.11
CA TYR A 313 -15.36 -0.97 0.13
C TYR A 313 -14.38 -1.22 -1.00
N GLY A 314 -14.18 -2.48 -1.37
CA GLY A 314 -13.55 -2.81 -2.65
C GLY A 314 -12.04 -2.59 -2.74
N THR A 315 -11.32 -2.48 -1.62
CA THR A 315 -9.85 -2.39 -1.65
C THR A 315 -9.26 -3.73 -2.11
N ILE A 316 -8.27 -3.65 -2.99
CA ILE A 316 -7.55 -4.80 -3.56
C ILE A 316 -6.11 -4.78 -3.08
N LEU A 317 -5.63 -5.92 -2.56
CA LEU A 317 -4.24 -6.22 -2.25
C LEU A 317 -3.80 -7.41 -3.11
N GLU A 318 -2.90 -7.18 -4.05
CA GLU A 318 -2.52 -8.20 -5.03
C GLU A 318 -1.02 -8.26 -5.35
N GLY A 319 -0.46 -9.47 -5.45
CA GLY A 319 0.92 -9.66 -5.90
C GLY A 319 1.97 -9.12 -4.92
N CYS A 320 1.59 -8.84 -3.69
CA CYS A 320 2.47 -8.27 -2.68
C CYS A 320 3.19 -9.36 -1.86
N VAL A 321 4.30 -8.98 -1.25
CA VAL A 321 5.07 -9.81 -0.33
C VAL A 321 5.08 -9.16 1.05
N ALA A 322 4.71 -9.89 2.09
CA ALA A 322 5.03 -9.54 3.47
C ALA A 322 5.99 -10.56 4.05
N GLU A 323 7.09 -10.08 4.63
CA GLU A 323 8.19 -10.91 5.11
C GLU A 323 8.59 -10.49 6.53
N ASN A 324 8.86 -11.46 7.40
CA ASN A 324 9.35 -11.24 8.77
C ASN A 324 8.53 -10.24 9.58
N CYS A 325 7.21 -10.19 9.33
CA CYS A 325 6.34 -9.28 10.06
C CYS A 325 6.06 -9.86 11.45
N SER A 326 6.27 -9.09 12.52
CA SER A 326 6.20 -9.65 13.88
C SER A 326 4.76 -10.07 14.25
N ARG A 327 3.77 -9.33 13.76
CA ARG A 327 2.34 -9.65 13.78
C ARG A 327 1.87 -10.06 12.40
N ASP A 328 0.74 -9.52 11.96
CA ASP A 328 0.05 -10.05 10.80
C ASP A 328 0.75 -9.70 9.49
N GLY A 329 0.73 -10.62 8.53
CA GLY A 329 1.07 -10.30 7.14
C GLY A 329 0.01 -9.35 6.55
N VAL A 330 -1.26 -9.67 6.77
CA VAL A 330 -2.41 -8.77 6.55
C VAL A 330 -3.24 -8.70 7.83
N ASN A 331 -3.48 -7.49 8.32
CA ASN A 331 -4.49 -7.24 9.33
C ASN A 331 -5.68 -6.52 8.70
N MET A 332 -6.85 -7.15 8.78
CA MET A 332 -8.12 -6.54 8.37
C MET A 332 -9.14 -6.59 9.49
N GLY A 333 -9.73 -5.45 9.80
CA GLY A 333 -10.68 -5.35 10.89
C GLY A 333 -11.38 -4.01 10.96
N ALA A 334 -12.14 -3.84 12.03
CA ALA A 334 -12.79 -2.58 12.33
C ALA A 334 -11.75 -1.49 12.62
N GLN A 335 -12.00 -0.29 12.11
CA GLN A 335 -11.28 0.92 12.49
C GLN A 335 -12.30 2.00 12.81
N ASP A 336 -12.16 2.64 13.97
CA ASP A 336 -13.05 3.71 14.46
C ASP A 336 -14.53 3.27 14.53
N GLY A 337 -14.78 1.98 14.78
CA GLY A 337 -16.13 1.41 14.88
C GLY A 337 -16.73 0.94 13.56
N TYR A 338 -16.00 1.08 12.44
CA TYR A 338 -16.53 0.79 11.12
C TYR A 338 -15.81 -0.36 10.41
N LEU A 339 -16.56 -1.09 9.58
CA LEU A 339 -16.15 -2.36 9.01
C LEU A 339 -15.77 -2.23 7.52
N PRO A 340 -14.77 -2.99 7.04
CA PRO A 340 -14.52 -3.18 5.61
C PRO A 340 -15.53 -4.17 5.00
N ARG A 341 -15.69 -4.13 3.66
CA ARG A 341 -16.47 -5.11 2.89
C ARG A 341 -16.02 -5.23 1.44
N ASN A 342 -16.25 -6.40 0.83
CA ASN A 342 -15.94 -6.71 -0.56
C ASN A 342 -14.46 -6.46 -0.92
N PHE A 343 -13.55 -6.74 0.00
CA PHE A 343 -12.12 -6.59 -0.26
C PHE A 343 -11.61 -7.80 -1.03
N LYS A 344 -10.42 -7.65 -1.61
CA LYS A 344 -9.71 -8.75 -2.28
C LYS A 344 -8.28 -8.81 -1.78
N VAL A 345 -7.88 -9.96 -1.27
CA VAL A 345 -6.50 -10.27 -0.89
C VAL A 345 -6.08 -11.46 -1.74
N MET A 346 -5.39 -11.19 -2.83
CA MET A 346 -5.16 -12.18 -3.88
C MET A 346 -3.70 -12.33 -4.28
N ASN A 347 -3.25 -13.55 -4.56
CA ASN A 347 -1.95 -13.81 -5.16
C ASN A 347 -0.77 -13.17 -4.39
N ASN A 348 -0.88 -13.02 -3.07
CA ASN A 348 0.18 -12.48 -2.21
C ASN A 348 1.03 -13.59 -1.61
N THR A 349 2.24 -13.24 -1.18
CA THR A 349 3.19 -14.14 -0.54
C THR A 349 3.49 -13.68 0.89
N PHE A 350 3.33 -14.59 1.86
CA PHE A 350 3.56 -14.31 3.28
C PHE A 350 4.67 -15.23 3.80
N ILE A 351 5.81 -14.65 4.17
CA ILE A 351 7.00 -15.39 4.60
C ILE A 351 7.32 -15.02 6.04
N ASN A 352 7.35 -16.00 6.94
CA ASN A 352 7.78 -15.79 8.33
C ASN A 352 7.03 -14.63 9.03
N CYS A 353 5.75 -14.44 8.70
CA CYS A 353 4.87 -13.51 9.41
C CYS A 353 4.38 -14.11 10.75
N ALA A 354 3.82 -13.25 11.60
CA ALA A 354 3.30 -13.59 12.92
C ALA A 354 4.38 -14.10 13.88
N THR A 355 5.63 -13.63 13.79
CA THR A 355 6.73 -14.23 14.59
C THR A 355 6.56 -14.12 16.11
N GLU A 356 5.77 -13.18 16.62
CA GLU A 356 5.59 -12.98 18.07
C GLU A 356 4.56 -13.94 18.73
N GLY A 357 3.79 -14.69 17.93
CA GLY A 357 2.77 -15.62 18.44
C GLY A 357 1.54 -14.93 19.05
N GLY A 358 0.71 -15.66 19.81
CA GLY A 358 -0.37 -15.03 20.58
C GLY A 358 -1.63 -14.63 19.79
N GLY A 359 -1.89 -15.24 18.63
CA GLY A 359 -3.15 -15.06 17.89
C GLY A 359 -3.03 -14.24 16.60
N TYR A 360 -1.82 -14.00 16.10
CA TYR A 360 -1.57 -13.38 14.80
C TYR A 360 -1.52 -14.41 13.67
N ALA A 361 -1.60 -13.93 12.43
CA ALA A 361 -1.65 -14.80 11.26
C ALA A 361 -0.95 -14.21 10.04
N GLY A 362 -0.68 -15.05 9.03
CA GLY A 362 -0.36 -14.55 7.70
C GLY A 362 -1.45 -13.60 7.18
N ILE A 363 -2.71 -14.00 7.29
CA ILE A 363 -3.88 -13.12 7.13
C ILE A 363 -4.78 -13.23 8.35
N ARG A 364 -5.03 -12.11 9.03
CA ARG A 364 -5.98 -12.03 10.13
C ARG A 364 -7.13 -11.09 9.79
N MET A 365 -8.36 -11.58 9.95
CA MET A 365 -9.59 -10.84 9.67
C MET A 365 -10.54 -10.88 10.86
N THR A 366 -11.06 -9.73 11.29
CA THR A 366 -12.16 -9.65 12.28
C THR A 366 -13.48 -9.14 11.69
N ALA A 367 -13.43 -8.70 10.43
CA ALA A 367 -14.54 -8.18 9.66
C ALA A 367 -14.21 -8.31 8.16
N GLY A 368 -15.17 -7.99 7.29
CA GLY A 368 -14.97 -8.05 5.85
C GLY A 368 -15.96 -8.96 5.14
N ILE A 369 -17.26 -8.66 5.20
CA ILE A 369 -18.25 -9.41 4.42
C ILE A 369 -17.89 -9.42 2.93
N ASP A 370 -18.28 -10.48 2.21
CA ASP A 370 -18.05 -10.64 0.77
C ASP A 370 -16.58 -10.53 0.33
N THR A 371 -15.63 -10.76 1.24
CA THR A 371 -14.19 -10.63 0.95
C THR A 371 -13.64 -11.90 0.32
N GLU A 372 -12.78 -11.71 -0.69
CA GLU A 372 -12.06 -12.77 -1.39
C GLU A 372 -10.63 -12.87 -0.84
N VAL A 373 -10.24 -14.05 -0.37
CA VAL A 373 -8.89 -14.41 0.05
C VAL A 373 -8.44 -15.57 -0.83
N CYS A 374 -7.78 -15.25 -1.95
CA CYS A 374 -7.62 -16.19 -3.05
C CYS A 374 -6.18 -16.30 -3.58
N GLY A 375 -5.69 -17.52 -3.82
CA GLY A 375 -4.40 -17.70 -4.50
C GLY A 375 -3.16 -17.24 -3.69
N ASN A 376 -3.30 -16.98 -2.39
CA ASN A 376 -2.18 -16.53 -1.58
C ASN A 376 -1.30 -17.72 -1.17
N THR A 377 -0.01 -17.45 -1.00
CA THR A 377 1.00 -18.42 -0.59
C THR A 377 1.55 -18.04 0.78
N PHE A 378 1.60 -19.00 1.69
CA PHE A 378 2.08 -18.81 3.07
C PHE A 378 3.21 -19.78 3.34
N HIS A 379 4.29 -19.26 3.93
CA HIS A 379 5.46 -20.01 4.30
C HIS A 379 5.86 -19.60 5.72
N ARG A 380 5.90 -20.56 6.63
CA ARG A 380 6.48 -20.39 7.97
C ARG A 380 5.82 -19.28 8.79
N CYS A 381 4.49 -19.13 8.74
CA CYS A 381 3.78 -18.19 9.62
C CYS A 381 3.73 -18.73 11.07
N ALA A 382 4.89 -18.70 11.73
CA ALA A 382 5.22 -19.52 12.89
C ALA A 382 4.44 -19.17 14.17
N GLY A 383 3.82 -17.99 14.23
CA GLY A 383 3.13 -17.52 15.43
C GLY A 383 1.89 -18.30 15.81
N THR A 384 1.05 -18.64 14.84
CA THR A 384 -0.18 -19.40 15.12
C THR A 384 -0.93 -19.86 13.86
N PHE A 385 -1.24 -18.99 12.90
CA PHE A 385 -2.17 -19.32 11.80
C PHE A 385 -1.64 -18.89 10.43
N GLY A 386 -1.95 -19.67 9.39
CA GLY A 386 -1.86 -19.17 8.01
C GLY A 386 -2.95 -18.11 7.77
N ILE A 387 -4.20 -18.53 7.89
CA ILE A 387 -5.39 -17.67 7.78
C ILE A 387 -6.20 -17.78 9.07
N LEU A 388 -6.50 -16.64 9.69
CA LEU A 388 -7.37 -16.53 10.86
C LEU A 388 -8.51 -15.56 10.57
N ILE A 389 -9.75 -16.04 10.65
CA ILE A 389 -10.95 -15.21 10.54
C ILE A 389 -11.80 -15.37 11.78
N VAL A 390 -12.04 -14.27 12.50
CA VAL A 390 -12.78 -14.24 13.76
C VAL A 390 -13.88 -13.20 13.68
N GLY A 391 -15.09 -13.63 13.32
CA GLY A 391 -16.28 -12.79 13.38
C GLY A 391 -16.78 -12.57 14.80
N LEU A 392 -17.85 -11.79 14.92
CA LEU A 392 -18.56 -11.61 16.19
C LEU A 392 -19.76 -12.55 16.25
N GLN A 393 -20.09 -13.08 17.43
CA GLN A 393 -21.27 -13.94 17.59
C GLN A 393 -22.57 -13.23 17.16
N ALA A 394 -22.71 -11.94 17.48
CA ALA A 394 -23.87 -11.13 17.11
C ALA A 394 -23.89 -10.73 15.63
N ALA A 395 -22.74 -10.78 14.95
CA ALA A 395 -22.59 -10.41 13.55
C ALA A 395 -21.50 -11.29 12.88
N PRO A 396 -21.82 -12.57 12.58
CA PRO A 396 -20.88 -13.46 11.92
C PRO A 396 -20.41 -12.89 10.57
N VAL A 397 -19.15 -13.14 10.21
CA VAL A 397 -18.66 -12.74 8.87
C VAL A 397 -19.26 -13.69 7.84
N SER A 398 -19.72 -13.13 6.71
CA SER A 398 -20.40 -13.90 5.67
C SER A 398 -19.94 -13.56 4.26
N GLY A 399 -20.31 -14.41 3.30
CA GLY A 399 -20.02 -14.22 1.87
C GLY A 399 -18.54 -14.37 1.52
N LEU A 400 -17.73 -14.94 2.41
CA LEU A 400 -16.30 -15.06 2.18
C LEU A 400 -16.01 -16.08 1.08
N LYS A 401 -14.98 -15.80 0.29
CA LYS A 401 -14.39 -16.76 -0.65
C LYS A 401 -12.93 -16.96 -0.28
N ILE A 402 -12.64 -18.07 0.39
CA ILE A 402 -11.29 -18.46 0.79
C ILE A 402 -10.87 -19.58 -0.16
N MET A 403 -10.18 -19.22 -1.24
CA MET A 403 -10.02 -20.14 -2.37
C MET A 403 -8.58 -20.31 -2.84
N ASN A 404 -8.20 -21.54 -3.18
CA ASN A 404 -6.93 -21.82 -3.86
C ASN A 404 -5.69 -21.25 -3.15
N ASN A 405 -5.72 -21.11 -1.83
CA ASN A 405 -4.55 -20.67 -1.06
C ASN A 405 -3.63 -21.86 -0.80
N TYR A 406 -2.33 -21.62 -0.79
CA TYR A 406 -1.31 -22.59 -0.42
C TYR A 406 -0.74 -22.23 0.94
N VAL A 407 -1.03 -23.03 1.97
CA VAL A 407 -0.60 -22.77 3.36
C VAL A 407 0.40 -23.84 3.79
N SER A 408 1.63 -23.45 4.12
CA SER A 408 2.62 -24.38 4.67
C SER A 408 3.35 -23.87 5.90
N GLU A 409 3.79 -24.82 6.73
CA GLU A 409 4.65 -24.58 7.90
C GLU A 409 4.02 -23.65 8.94
N THR A 410 2.78 -23.94 9.35
CA THR A 410 2.05 -23.18 10.37
C THR A 410 1.52 -24.08 11.48
N GLN A 411 1.19 -23.52 12.65
CA GLN A 411 0.60 -24.31 13.74
C GLN A 411 -0.83 -24.77 13.40
N GLU A 412 -1.64 -23.87 12.82
CA GLU A 412 -2.91 -24.16 12.17
C GLU A 412 -2.96 -23.55 10.78
N GLY A 413 -3.58 -24.23 9.81
CA GLY A 413 -3.67 -23.74 8.44
C GLY A 413 -4.67 -22.58 8.34
N ILE A 414 -5.95 -22.91 8.34
CA ILE A 414 -7.08 -21.98 8.23
C ILE A 414 -7.99 -22.15 9.45
N ARG A 415 -8.09 -21.12 10.30
CA ARG A 415 -9.05 -21.08 11.41
C ARG A 415 -10.16 -20.10 11.12
N LEU A 416 -11.40 -20.58 11.18
CA LEU A 416 -12.61 -19.77 11.08
C LEU A 416 -13.38 -19.82 12.39
N GLN A 417 -13.83 -18.65 12.84
CA GLN A 417 -14.68 -18.51 14.01
C GLN A 417 -15.82 -17.53 13.72
N TYR A 418 -17.07 -17.92 13.99
CA TYR A 418 -18.27 -17.13 13.67
C TYR A 418 -18.31 -16.71 12.19
N VAL A 419 -18.23 -17.70 11.30
CA VAL A 419 -18.29 -17.53 9.84
C VAL A 419 -19.49 -18.29 9.27
N THR A 420 -20.22 -17.66 8.35
CA THR A 420 -21.44 -18.23 7.77
C THR A 420 -21.56 -17.95 6.27
N HIS A 421 -22.35 -18.72 5.53
CA HIS A 421 -22.64 -18.48 4.12
C HIS A 421 -21.39 -18.19 3.26
N SER A 422 -20.32 -18.93 3.52
CA SER A 422 -19.00 -18.71 2.91
C SER A 422 -18.48 -19.96 2.22
N ALA A 423 -17.55 -19.78 1.28
CA ALA A 423 -16.90 -20.86 0.53
C ALA A 423 -15.42 -20.97 0.90
N ILE A 424 -15.00 -22.16 1.34
CA ILE A 424 -13.63 -22.53 1.64
C ILE A 424 -13.27 -23.63 0.65
N THR A 425 -12.67 -23.25 -0.47
CA THR A 425 -12.61 -24.14 -1.65
C THR A 425 -11.22 -24.25 -2.26
N GLY A 426 -10.76 -25.47 -2.54
CA GLY A 426 -9.54 -25.68 -3.32
C GLY A 426 -8.25 -25.27 -2.59
N ASN A 427 -8.28 -25.04 -1.28
CA ASN A 427 -7.09 -24.68 -0.53
C ASN A 427 -6.19 -25.91 -0.34
N TYR A 428 -4.89 -25.69 -0.45
CA TYR A 428 -3.86 -26.69 -0.25
C TYR A 428 -3.12 -26.39 1.06
N VAL A 429 -3.02 -27.37 1.95
CA VAL A 429 -2.32 -27.23 3.23
C VAL A 429 -1.31 -28.36 3.41
N ARG A 430 -0.10 -28.04 3.90
CA ARG A 430 0.94 -29.02 4.24
C ARG A 430 1.82 -28.58 5.40
N ASP A 431 2.46 -29.53 6.07
CA ASP A 431 3.32 -29.30 7.24
C ASP A 431 2.63 -28.43 8.30
N ILE A 432 1.47 -28.89 8.75
CA ILE A 432 0.62 -28.18 9.71
C ILE A 432 0.69 -28.86 11.08
N GLY A 433 1.00 -28.08 12.12
CA GLY A 433 1.18 -28.58 13.49
C GLY A 433 -0.07 -29.20 14.10
N THR A 434 -1.27 -28.82 13.64
CA THR A 434 -2.55 -29.41 14.06
C THR A 434 -3.50 -29.62 12.87
N TYR A 435 -4.57 -28.82 12.76
CA TYR A 435 -5.59 -28.96 11.72
C TYR A 435 -5.30 -28.04 10.53
N GLY A 436 -5.51 -28.59 9.33
CA GLY A 436 -5.46 -27.81 8.10
C GLY A 436 -6.54 -26.73 8.05
N ILE A 437 -7.76 -27.06 8.47
CA ILE A 437 -8.95 -26.22 8.51
C ILE A 437 -9.70 -26.52 9.81
N LYS A 438 -9.97 -25.50 10.62
CA LYS A 438 -10.70 -25.61 11.88
C LYS A 438 -11.86 -24.63 11.94
N LEU A 439 -13.05 -25.14 12.24
CA LEU A 439 -14.31 -24.38 12.27
C LEU A 439 -14.88 -24.28 13.69
N LEU A 440 -15.07 -23.05 14.18
CA LEU A 440 -15.65 -22.76 15.49
C LEU A 440 -16.89 -21.87 15.34
N ASN A 441 -18.07 -22.33 15.77
CA ASN A 441 -19.32 -21.61 15.59
C ASN A 441 -19.59 -21.22 14.12
N CYS A 442 -19.20 -22.09 13.18
CA CYS A 442 -19.33 -21.83 11.74
C CYS A 442 -20.50 -22.62 11.17
N ASN A 443 -21.42 -21.95 10.47
CA ASN A 443 -22.65 -22.57 9.98
C ASN A 443 -22.96 -22.20 8.52
N ASN A 444 -23.65 -23.07 7.78
CA ASN A 444 -24.08 -22.79 6.40
C ASN A 444 -22.93 -22.46 5.43
N ASN A 445 -21.74 -23.04 5.64
CA ASN A 445 -20.59 -22.86 4.76
C ASN A 445 -20.43 -24.03 3.80
N ILE A 446 -19.72 -23.78 2.69
CA ILE A 446 -19.28 -24.80 1.75
C ILE A 446 -17.78 -25.00 1.93
N ILE A 447 -17.37 -26.20 2.32
CA ILE A 447 -15.97 -26.60 2.47
C ILE A 447 -15.70 -27.65 1.41
N SER A 448 -15.08 -27.25 0.30
CA SER A 448 -15.00 -28.15 -0.86
C SER A 448 -13.63 -28.26 -1.50
N ASN A 449 -13.27 -29.46 -1.93
CA ASN A 449 -12.07 -29.73 -2.73
C ASN A 449 -10.75 -29.23 -2.09
N ASN A 450 -10.69 -29.10 -0.76
CA ASN A 450 -9.46 -28.75 -0.07
C ASN A 450 -8.58 -29.99 0.04
N ILE A 451 -7.26 -29.78 -0.01
CA ILE A 451 -6.26 -30.85 -0.01
C ILE A 451 -5.34 -30.64 1.18
N GLY A 452 -5.28 -31.64 2.06
CA GLY A 452 -4.29 -31.72 3.13
C GLY A 452 -3.30 -32.83 2.83
N GLN A 453 -2.05 -32.47 2.54
CA GLN A 453 -1.00 -33.41 2.18
C GLN A 453 0.22 -33.16 3.07
N GLU A 454 1.03 -34.18 3.33
CA GLU A 454 2.31 -34.09 4.07
C GLU A 454 2.17 -33.45 5.47
N GLN A 455 2.30 -34.27 6.53
CA GLN A 455 2.39 -33.80 7.92
C GLN A 455 1.32 -32.77 8.34
N VAL A 456 0.04 -33.06 8.08
CA VAL A 456 -1.09 -32.37 8.72
C VAL A 456 -1.48 -33.17 9.96
N THR A 457 -0.89 -32.78 11.10
CA THR A 457 -0.77 -33.63 12.30
C THR A 457 -2.11 -34.12 12.85
N SER A 458 -3.14 -33.26 12.87
CA SER A 458 -4.47 -33.60 13.38
C SER A 458 -5.51 -33.87 12.28
N GLY A 459 -5.10 -33.82 11.01
CA GLY A 459 -5.98 -33.99 9.85
C GLY A 459 -6.42 -32.67 9.19
N LEU A 460 -6.96 -32.75 7.98
CA LEU A 460 -7.36 -31.58 7.20
C LEU A 460 -8.47 -30.79 7.85
N LEU A 461 -9.51 -31.42 8.40
CA LEU A 461 -10.72 -30.71 8.82
C LEU A 461 -11.13 -31.08 10.24
N ARG A 462 -11.45 -30.05 11.04
CA ARG A 462 -12.21 -30.15 12.28
C ARG A 462 -13.49 -29.33 12.20
N CYS A 463 -14.64 -30.00 12.30
CA CYS A 463 -15.96 -29.36 12.28
C CYS A 463 -16.91 -30.06 13.25
N LEU A 464 -17.02 -29.54 14.48
CA LEU A 464 -17.79 -30.18 15.55
C LEU A 464 -19.01 -29.38 15.99
N SER A 465 -20.12 -30.06 16.25
CA SER A 465 -21.34 -29.47 16.83
C SER A 465 -21.12 -29.01 18.27
N THR A 466 -20.27 -29.71 19.03
CA THR A 466 -19.82 -29.29 20.37
C THR A 466 -18.99 -28.01 20.35
N GLU A 467 -18.45 -27.63 19.19
CA GLU A 467 -17.77 -26.36 18.93
C GLU A 467 -18.68 -25.34 18.23
N GLY A 468 -19.99 -25.61 18.16
CA GLY A 468 -21.01 -24.73 17.59
C GLY A 468 -21.12 -24.76 16.06
N SER A 469 -20.43 -25.68 15.39
CA SER A 469 -20.39 -25.76 13.92
C SER A 469 -21.35 -26.81 13.37
N SER A 470 -22.32 -26.38 12.54
CA SER A 470 -23.38 -27.22 11.98
C SER A 470 -23.87 -26.69 10.62
N HIS A 471 -24.70 -27.45 9.91
CA HIS A 471 -25.27 -27.10 8.61
C HIS A 471 -24.23 -26.75 7.54
N ASN A 472 -22.99 -27.22 7.69
CA ASN A 472 -21.96 -27.02 6.68
C ASN A 472 -22.02 -28.15 5.64
N THR A 473 -21.67 -27.81 4.40
CA THR A 473 -21.60 -28.75 3.28
C THR A 473 -20.13 -29.04 2.96
N ILE A 474 -19.69 -30.26 3.21
CA ILE A 474 -18.29 -30.70 3.14
C ILE A 474 -18.13 -31.68 1.97
N ILE A 475 -17.53 -31.24 0.87
CA ILE A 475 -17.55 -31.98 -0.41
C ILE A 475 -16.14 -32.18 -0.99
N GLY A 476 -15.78 -33.39 -1.40
CA GLY A 476 -14.61 -33.61 -2.27
C GLY A 476 -13.25 -33.30 -1.65
N ASN A 477 -13.16 -33.12 -0.33
CA ASN A 477 -11.90 -32.84 0.36
C ASN A 477 -11.03 -34.10 0.44
N ARG A 478 -9.70 -33.95 0.36
CA ARG A 478 -8.74 -35.07 0.24
C ARG A 478 -7.62 -34.93 1.26
N THR A 479 -7.35 -35.98 2.03
CA THR A 479 -6.33 -35.92 3.10
C THR A 479 -6.02 -37.29 3.73
N ASN A 480 -5.20 -37.32 4.78
CA ASN A 480 -5.00 -38.47 5.66
C ASN A 480 -6.10 -38.61 6.72
N ALA A 481 -6.62 -37.51 7.31
CA ALA A 481 -7.64 -37.58 8.36
C ALA A 481 -8.62 -36.40 8.38
N MET A 482 -9.87 -36.63 8.79
CA MET A 482 -10.84 -35.58 9.13
C MET A 482 -11.64 -35.94 10.39
N THR A 483 -12.04 -34.91 11.14
CA THR A 483 -12.83 -35.01 12.38
C THR A 483 -14.08 -34.15 12.26
N VAL A 484 -15.26 -34.77 12.10
CA VAL A 484 -16.52 -34.08 11.83
C VAL A 484 -17.64 -34.63 12.71
N SER A 485 -18.44 -33.73 13.31
CA SER A 485 -19.63 -34.12 14.06
C SER A 485 -20.68 -34.66 13.12
N GLN A 486 -21.16 -35.83 13.50
CA GLN A 486 -22.13 -36.58 12.75
C GLN A 486 -23.54 -35.96 12.81
N GLY A 487 -24.33 -36.09 11.75
CA GLY A 487 -25.72 -35.60 11.67
C GLY A 487 -25.87 -34.07 11.65
N ALA A 488 -24.83 -33.34 12.05
CA ALA A 488 -24.80 -31.89 12.06
C ALA A 488 -24.35 -31.27 10.74
N ASN A 489 -23.70 -32.02 9.85
CA ASN A 489 -23.12 -31.52 8.60
C ASN A 489 -23.36 -32.49 7.44
N VAL A 490 -23.36 -31.98 6.20
CA VAL A 490 -23.48 -32.79 4.99
C VAL A 490 -22.08 -33.17 4.49
N LEU A 491 -21.81 -34.46 4.30
CA LEU A 491 -20.54 -34.96 3.76
C LEU A 491 -20.78 -35.69 2.44
N LEU A 492 -20.08 -35.29 1.37
CA LEU A 492 -20.23 -35.88 0.03
C LEU A 492 -18.88 -36.09 -0.67
N GLY A 493 -18.55 -37.31 -1.07
CA GLY A 493 -17.41 -37.60 -1.95
C GLY A 493 -16.02 -37.19 -1.42
N ASN A 494 -15.84 -37.09 -0.11
CA ASN A 494 -14.53 -36.79 0.49
C ASN A 494 -13.64 -38.05 0.47
N LEU A 495 -12.33 -37.88 0.25
CA LEU A 495 -11.33 -38.96 0.20
C LEU A 495 -10.24 -38.80 1.29
N PRO A 496 -10.59 -38.96 2.58
CA PRO A 496 -9.62 -39.03 3.67
C PRO A 496 -9.09 -40.47 3.87
N GLY A 497 -7.84 -40.62 4.30
CA GLY A 497 -7.31 -41.91 4.74
C GLY A 497 -8.08 -42.51 5.92
N THR A 498 -8.46 -41.68 6.89
CA THR A 498 -9.28 -42.01 8.07
C THR A 498 -10.34 -40.93 8.30
N VAL A 499 -11.60 -41.29 8.50
CA VAL A 499 -12.61 -40.36 9.07
C VAL A 499 -12.93 -40.77 10.48
N ASN A 500 -12.67 -39.87 11.42
CA ASN A 500 -13.15 -40.04 12.79
C ASN A 500 -14.56 -39.43 12.86
N PHE A 501 -15.57 -40.29 12.69
CA PHE A 501 -16.95 -39.95 13.05
C PHE A 501 -17.10 -40.10 14.56
N THR A 502 -17.71 -39.11 15.20
CA THR A 502 -17.89 -39.15 16.64
C THR A 502 -19.11 -39.96 17.08
N ASP A 503 -20.05 -40.35 16.18
CA ASP A 503 -21.27 -41.14 16.46
C ASP A 503 -21.77 -41.94 15.21
N ASP A 504 -22.78 -42.84 15.34
CA ASP A 504 -23.33 -43.86 14.38
C ASP A 504 -24.40 -43.40 13.37
N ILE A 505 -24.48 -43.96 12.14
CA ILE A 505 -25.41 -43.48 11.08
C ILE A 505 -26.88 -43.61 11.54
N THR A 506 -27.58 -42.48 11.61
CA THR A 506 -28.99 -42.43 12.06
C THR A 506 -29.97 -41.83 11.03
N GLY A 507 -29.48 -41.20 9.95
CA GLY A 507 -30.29 -40.52 8.93
C GLY A 507 -30.42 -41.27 7.59
N ALA A 508 -31.49 -41.00 6.85
CA ALA A 508 -31.70 -41.53 5.49
C ALA A 508 -30.67 -40.96 4.49
N PRO A 509 -30.23 -41.75 3.49
CA PRO A 509 -29.41 -41.22 2.41
C PRO A 509 -30.16 -40.17 1.57
N LEU A 510 -29.41 -39.24 0.98
CA LEU A 510 -29.93 -38.15 0.15
C LEU A 510 -30.16 -38.58 -1.31
N HIS A 511 -29.40 -39.55 -1.80
CA HIS A 511 -29.54 -40.12 -3.14
C HIS A 511 -29.01 -41.56 -3.18
N VAL A 512 -29.57 -42.37 -4.08
CA VAL A 512 -29.05 -43.72 -4.38
C VAL A 512 -27.61 -43.60 -4.90
N GLY A 513 -26.71 -44.44 -4.39
CA GLY A 513 -25.28 -44.41 -4.72
C GLY A 513 -24.43 -43.53 -3.80
N GLN A 514 -25.01 -42.77 -2.87
CA GLN A 514 -24.27 -42.02 -1.87
C GLN A 514 -23.39 -42.95 -1.03
N GLN A 515 -22.12 -42.60 -0.80
CA GLN A 515 -21.18 -43.39 0.00
C GLN A 515 -20.94 -42.76 1.37
N ALA A 516 -20.79 -43.59 2.39
CA ALA A 516 -20.42 -43.20 3.74
C ALA A 516 -19.47 -44.24 4.36
N ILE A 517 -18.63 -43.83 5.31
CA ILE A 517 -17.78 -44.75 6.08
C ILE A 517 -18.26 -44.70 7.53
N VAL A 518 -18.47 -45.83 8.18
CA VAL A 518 -18.92 -45.93 9.57
C VAL A 518 -18.05 -46.94 10.29
N SER A 519 -17.37 -46.52 11.36
CA SER A 519 -16.57 -47.43 12.18
C SER A 519 -15.58 -48.30 11.38
N GLY A 520 -15.02 -47.75 10.29
CA GLY A 520 -14.07 -48.43 9.41
C GLY A 520 -14.69 -49.21 8.24
N ASP A 521 -16.01 -49.32 8.19
CA ASP A 521 -16.74 -50.03 7.14
C ASP A 521 -17.34 -49.06 6.12
N LEU A 522 -17.24 -49.40 4.83
CA LEU A 522 -17.83 -48.61 3.74
C LEU A 522 -19.31 -48.97 3.57
N TYR A 523 -20.15 -47.97 3.32
CA TYR A 523 -21.59 -48.10 3.06
C TYR A 523 -21.96 -47.35 1.78
N MET A 524 -22.92 -47.90 1.02
CA MET A 524 -23.57 -47.26 -0.13
C MET A 524 -25.07 -47.24 0.05
N ALA A 525 -25.68 -46.11 -0.29
CA ALA A 525 -27.11 -45.92 -0.29
C ALA A 525 -27.77 -46.72 -1.41
N ALA A 526 -28.68 -47.63 -1.06
CA ALA A 526 -29.55 -48.35 -1.99
C ALA A 526 -30.93 -47.68 -2.16
N GLY A 527 -31.21 -46.64 -1.37
CA GLY A 527 -32.48 -45.91 -1.30
C GLY A 527 -32.29 -44.58 -0.55
N THR A 528 -33.37 -43.81 -0.37
CA THR A 528 -33.33 -42.49 0.28
C THR A 528 -34.44 -42.27 1.31
N ALA A 529 -35.17 -43.34 1.67
CA ALA A 529 -36.36 -43.27 2.50
C ALA A 529 -36.04 -43.35 4.00
N SER A 530 -34.99 -44.07 4.38
CA SER A 530 -34.62 -44.25 5.80
C SER A 530 -33.14 -44.56 5.99
N SER A 531 -32.66 -44.52 7.24
CA SER A 531 -31.30 -44.96 7.59
C SER A 531 -31.01 -46.43 7.28
N ALA A 532 -32.04 -47.26 7.08
CA ALA A 532 -31.87 -48.65 6.66
C ALA A 532 -31.41 -48.79 5.19
N ASP A 533 -31.46 -47.71 4.42
CA ASP A 533 -31.02 -47.70 3.01
C ASP A 533 -29.50 -47.64 2.86
N TRP A 534 -28.76 -47.42 3.95
CA TRP A 534 -27.31 -47.60 3.99
C TRP A 534 -26.98 -49.09 3.97
N LYS A 535 -26.34 -49.56 2.89
CA LYS A 535 -25.88 -50.94 2.75
C LYS A 535 -24.37 -50.99 2.86
N LYS A 536 -23.87 -51.74 3.83
CA LYS A 536 -22.45 -52.01 3.96
C LYS A 536 -21.94 -52.65 2.67
N ILE A 537 -20.88 -52.09 2.11
CA ILE A 537 -20.13 -52.63 0.99
C ILE A 537 -18.89 -53.27 1.59
N ASN A 538 -18.73 -54.58 1.38
CA ASN A 538 -17.52 -55.30 1.77
C ASN A 538 -16.38 -55.03 0.79
#